data_AF-A0A699X1P2-F1
#
_entry.id   AF-A0A699X1P2-F1
#
_cell.length_a   1.000
_cell.length_b   1.000
_cell.length_c   1.000
_cell.angle_alpha   90.00
_cell.angle_beta   90.00
_cell.angle_gamma   90.00
#
_symmetry.space_group_name_H-M   'P 1'
#
loop_
_entity.id
_entity.type
_entity.pdbx_description
1 polymer ?
#
loop_
_entity_poly.entity_id
_entity_poly.type
_entity_poly.pdbx_seq_one_letter_code
_entity_poly.pdbx_strand_id
1 'polypeptide(L)'
;VDILEDNGVSPKSIEAIVWSHWHWDHIGDPSSFPDNVSLIVGQGFKDAMLPGYPANPASPIRESDYASRELREIKFETDLKIGQFPAFDYFGDGSFYLLDSP
;
A
#
# COMPACT_ATOMS: atom_id res chain seq x y z
N VAL A 1 9.22 -10.66 -6.83
CA VAL A 1 7.99 -11.36 -7.27
C VAL A 1 8.15 -12.87 -7.33
N ASP A 2 9.38 -13.37 -7.41
CA ASP A 2 9.77 -14.78 -7.61
C ASP A 2 9.04 -15.76 -6.69
N ILE A 3 8.96 -15.49 -5.38
CA ILE A 3 8.26 -16.37 -4.43
C ILE A 3 6.78 -16.56 -4.78
N LEU A 4 6.10 -15.53 -5.31
CA LEU A 4 4.71 -15.66 -5.75
C LEU A 4 4.63 -16.61 -6.95
N GLU A 5 5.51 -16.41 -7.94
CA GLU A 5 5.55 -17.21 -9.16
C GLU A 5 5.92 -18.68 -8.88
N ASP A 6 6.91 -18.92 -8.01
CA ASP A 6 7.33 -20.25 -7.55
C ASP A 6 6.19 -21.02 -6.86
N ASN A 7 5.21 -20.30 -6.29
CA ASN A 7 4.03 -20.86 -5.65
C ASN A 7 2.76 -20.75 -6.52
N GLY A 8 2.91 -20.51 -7.83
CA GLY A 8 1.81 -20.53 -8.80
C GLY A 8 0.90 -19.30 -8.76
N VAL A 9 1.32 -18.21 -8.11
CA VAL A 9 0.59 -16.94 -8.07
C VAL A 9 1.24 -15.97 -9.07
N SER A 10 0.51 -15.59 -10.11
CA SER A 10 1.01 -14.61 -11.07
C SER A 10 1.02 -13.20 -10.45
N PRO A 11 2.11 -12.42 -10.58
CA PRO A 11 2.10 -11.01 -10.18
C PRO A 11 1.01 -10.19 -10.87
N LYS A 12 0.56 -10.62 -12.06
CA LYS A 12 -0.53 -9.99 -12.82
C LYS A 12 -1.91 -10.22 -12.22
N SER A 13 -2.09 -11.23 -11.36
CA SER A 13 -3.35 -11.48 -10.65
C SER A 13 -3.44 -10.74 -9.32
N ILE A 14 -2.38 -10.04 -8.91
CA ILE A 14 -2.40 -9.20 -7.72
C ILE A 14 -3.10 -7.89 -8.06
N GLU A 15 -4.10 -7.50 -7.27
CA GLU A 15 -4.78 -6.21 -7.43
C GLU A 15 -4.00 -5.08 -6.76
N ALA A 16 -3.45 -5.35 -5.58
CA ALA A 16 -2.88 -4.32 -4.73
C ALA A 16 -1.77 -4.85 -3.82
N ILE A 17 -0.83 -3.97 -3.49
CA ILE A 17 0.16 -4.11 -2.42
C ILE A 17 -0.25 -3.16 -1.30
N VAL A 18 -0.37 -3.65 -0.07
CA VAL A 18 -0.67 -2.81 1.09
C VAL A 18 0.59 -2.65 1.92
N TRP A 19 1.08 -1.41 2.04
CA TRP A 19 2.14 -1.11 3.01
C TRP A 19 1.52 -0.85 4.38
N SER A 20 1.86 -1.69 5.35
CA SER A 20 1.45 -1.46 6.74
C SER A 20 2.09 -0.19 7.31
N HIS A 21 3.36 0.04 6.98
CA HIS A 21 4.09 1.28 7.27
C HIS A 21 5.31 1.40 6.35
N TRP A 22 6.04 2.51 6.44
CA TRP A 22 7.08 2.93 5.49
C TRP A 22 8.49 2.44 5.81
N HIS A 23 8.69 1.66 6.88
CA HIS A 23 10.03 1.16 7.18
C HIS A 23 10.54 0.24 6.09
N TRP A 24 11.87 0.26 5.90
CA TRP A 24 12.56 -0.35 4.78
C TRP A 24 12.31 -1.87 4.62
N ASP A 25 12.00 -2.55 5.73
CA ASP A 25 11.72 -3.98 5.81
C ASP A 25 10.28 -4.34 5.42
N HIS A 26 9.40 -3.35 5.24
CA HIS A 26 8.00 -3.53 4.86
C HIS A 26 7.66 -3.02 3.46
N ILE A 27 8.52 -2.20 2.86
CA ILE A 27 8.22 -1.55 1.58
C ILE A 27 8.67 -2.36 0.34
N GLY A 28 9.78 -3.11 0.46
CA GLY A 28 10.31 -3.91 -0.64
C GLY A 28 10.58 -3.10 -1.91
N ASP A 29 10.21 -3.65 -3.07
CA ASP A 29 10.26 -2.97 -4.36
C ASP A 29 8.95 -3.17 -5.14
N PRO A 30 7.96 -2.27 -4.98
CA PRO A 30 6.69 -2.35 -5.71
C PRO A 30 6.89 -2.29 -7.23
N SER A 31 7.96 -1.65 -7.72
CA SER A 31 8.22 -1.50 -9.16
C SER A 31 8.46 -2.85 -9.87
N SER A 32 8.75 -3.91 -9.11
CA SER A 32 8.81 -5.29 -9.60
C SER A 32 7.45 -5.88 -9.99
N PHE A 33 6.34 -5.25 -9.59
CA PHE A 33 4.97 -5.65 -9.97
C PHE A 33 4.47 -4.86 -11.18
N PRO A 34 3.54 -5.42 -11.98
CA PRO A 34 2.90 -4.71 -13.08
C PRO A 34 2.25 -3.38 -12.67
N ASP A 35 2.21 -2.42 -13.59
CA ASP A 35 1.70 -1.06 -13.35
C ASP A 35 0.22 -1.01 -12.93
N ASN A 36 -0.57 -2.04 -13.25
CA ASN A 36 -1.97 -2.13 -12.83
C ASN A 36 -2.14 -2.55 -11.36
N VAL A 37 -1.06 -2.86 -10.65
CA VAL A 37 -1.09 -3.21 -9.22
C VAL A 37 -1.05 -1.92 -8.40
N SER A 38 -2.12 -1.65 -7.66
CA SER A 38 -2.21 -0.47 -6.82
C SER A 38 -1.27 -0.56 -5.61
N LEU A 39 -0.72 0.58 -5.19
CA LEU A 39 -0.03 0.69 -3.90
C LEU A 39 -0.98 1.38 -2.91
N ILE A 40 -1.35 0.66 -1.85
CA ILE A 40 -2.26 1.11 -0.80
C ILE A 40 -1.45 1.51 0.43
N VAL A 41 -1.74 2.71 0.94
CA VAL A 41 -1.09 3.29 2.12
C VAL A 41 -2.12 3.86 3.09
N GLY A 42 -1.72 4.03 4.34
CA GLY A 42 -2.56 4.62 5.39
C GLY A 42 -2.68 6.14 5.29
N GLN A 43 -3.69 6.69 5.96
CA GLN A 43 -3.99 8.12 6.02
C GLN A 43 -2.77 8.98 6.42
N GLY A 44 -2.58 10.11 5.75
CA GLY A 44 -1.49 11.05 5.96
C GLY A 44 -0.17 10.68 5.29
N PHE A 45 -0.09 9.51 4.63
CA PHE A 45 1.14 9.04 4.00
C PHE A 45 1.62 9.98 2.90
N LYS A 46 0.75 10.41 1.98
CA LYS A 46 1.15 11.23 0.83
C LYS A 46 1.75 12.57 1.28
N ASP A 47 1.12 13.20 2.27
CA ASP A 47 1.58 14.48 2.83
C ASP A 47 2.94 14.34 3.54
N ALA A 48 3.17 13.20 4.21
CA ALA A 48 4.39 12.97 4.99
C ALA A 48 5.57 12.45 4.15
N MET A 49 5.30 11.68 3.10
CA MET A 49 6.31 10.87 2.41
C MET A 49 6.61 11.33 0.98
N LEU A 50 5.75 12.16 0.37
CA LEU A 50 5.99 12.65 -0.99
C LEU A 50 6.66 14.03 -1.01
N PRO A 51 7.54 14.29 -1.99
CA PRO A 51 8.01 13.35 -3.01
C PRO A 51 9.05 12.35 -2.47
N GLY A 52 9.15 11.19 -3.13
CA GLY A 52 10.16 10.17 -2.85
C GLY A 52 11.55 10.51 -3.43
N TYR A 53 12.53 9.63 -3.22
CA TYR A 53 13.83 9.69 -3.89
C TYR A 53 13.68 9.34 -5.39
N PRO A 54 14.30 10.06 -6.34
CA PRO A 54 15.37 11.04 -6.15
C PRO A 54 14.93 12.50 -5.93
N ALA A 55 13.66 12.86 -6.18
CA ALA A 55 13.19 14.24 -6.01
C ALA A 55 13.40 14.78 -4.58
N ASN A 56 13.26 13.92 -3.56
CA ASN A 56 13.71 14.19 -2.19
C ASN A 56 14.86 13.24 -1.80
N PRO A 57 16.10 13.73 -1.76
CA PRO A 57 17.27 12.92 -1.39
C PRO A 57 17.24 12.34 0.03
N ALA A 58 16.43 12.93 0.93
CA ALA A 58 16.26 12.48 2.31
C ALA A 58 15.04 11.57 2.50
N SER A 59 14.29 11.28 1.44
CA SER A 59 13.10 10.43 1.53
C SER A 59 13.46 8.98 1.87
N PRO A 60 12.72 8.33 2.78
CA PRO A 60 12.86 6.90 3.04
C PRO A 60 12.24 6.02 1.95
N ILE A 61 11.36 6.59 1.10
CA ILE A 61 10.70 5.91 -0.03
C ILE A 61 11.21 6.43 -1.37
N ARG A 62 10.95 5.71 -2.45
CA ARG A 62 11.36 6.07 -3.82
C ARG A 62 10.18 6.49 -4.67
N GLU A 63 10.41 7.39 -5.63
CA GLU A 63 9.39 7.74 -6.63
C GLU A 63 8.97 6.53 -7.47
N SER A 64 9.89 5.59 -7.71
CA SER A 64 9.63 4.33 -8.41
C SER A 64 8.61 3.44 -7.71
N ASP A 65 8.41 3.60 -6.40
CA ASP A 65 7.49 2.78 -5.62
C ASP A 65 6.03 3.06 -6.00
N TYR A 66 5.74 4.30 -6.43
CA TYR A 66 4.40 4.75 -6.80
C TYR A 66 4.28 5.28 -8.24
N ALA A 67 5.39 5.40 -8.97
CA ALA A 67 5.35 5.80 -10.37
C ALA A 67 4.54 4.80 -11.21
N SER A 68 3.80 5.34 -12.18
CA SER A 68 3.03 4.57 -13.17
C SER A 68 1.95 3.64 -12.60
N ARG A 69 1.64 3.72 -11.30
CA ARG A 69 0.56 2.96 -10.66
C ARG A 69 -0.34 3.87 -9.84
N GLU A 70 -1.48 3.34 -9.43
CA GLU A 70 -2.34 4.03 -8.46
C GLU A 70 -1.70 3.98 -7.07
N LEU A 71 -1.33 5.14 -6.52
CA LEU A 71 -1.04 5.29 -5.09
C LEU A 71 -2.34 5.70 -4.38
N ARG A 72 -3.00 4.75 -3.72
CA ARG A 72 -4.27 4.96 -3.04
C ARG A 72 -4.04 5.12 -1.54
N GLU A 73 -4.40 6.28 -1.02
CA GLU A 73 -4.36 6.55 0.42
C GLU A 73 -5.75 6.30 1.01
N ILE A 74 -5.83 5.36 1.95
CA ILE A 74 -7.09 5.02 2.63
C ILE A 74 -7.31 6.01 3.77
N LYS A 75 -8.48 6.65 3.76
CA LYS A 75 -8.96 7.49 4.84
C LYS A 75 -9.95 6.72 5.70
N PHE A 76 -9.85 6.87 7.01
CA PHE A 76 -10.72 6.20 7.97
C PHE A 76 -11.86 7.11 8.44
N GLU A 77 -12.47 7.84 7.50
CA GLU A 77 -13.64 8.70 7.72
C GLU A 77 -14.92 7.85 7.76
N THR A 78 -15.05 7.01 8.78
CA THR A 78 -16.11 5.99 8.89
C THR A 78 -16.53 5.76 10.34
N ASP A 79 -17.81 5.44 10.54
CA ASP A 79 -18.34 5.00 11.85
C ASP A 79 -18.06 3.51 12.12
N LEU A 80 -17.61 2.77 11.10
CA LEU A 80 -17.29 1.36 11.22
C LEU A 80 -16.03 1.17 12.09
N LYS A 81 -16.14 0.28 13.09
CA LYS A 81 -15.03 -0.11 13.96
C LYS A 81 -14.95 -1.61 14.11
N ILE A 82 -13.72 -2.12 14.20
CA ILE A 82 -13.42 -3.49 14.65
C ILE A 82 -12.58 -3.36 15.92
N GLY A 83 -13.15 -3.82 17.03
CA GLY A 83 -12.61 -3.49 18.36
C GLY A 83 -12.70 -1.98 18.63
N GLN A 84 -11.58 -1.37 18.97
CA GLN A 84 -11.48 0.08 19.24
C GLN A 84 -11.03 0.91 18.03
N PHE A 85 -10.66 0.26 16.93
CA PHE A 85 -10.02 0.90 15.79
C PHE A 85 -11.03 1.20 14.69
N PRO A 86 -10.99 2.39 14.08
CA PRO A 86 -11.65 2.66 12.80
C PRO A 86 -11.27 1.60 11.76
N ALA A 87 -12.25 1.15 10.98
CA ALA A 87 -12.05 0.07 10.01
C ALA A 87 -12.59 0.45 8.64
N PHE A 88 -11.88 0.08 7.59
CA PHE A 88 -12.26 0.26 6.20
C PHE A 88 -12.47 -1.10 5.54
N ASP A 89 -13.69 -1.38 5.07
CA ASP A 89 -13.98 -2.56 4.27
C ASP A 89 -13.40 -2.38 2.87
N TYR A 90 -12.32 -3.10 2.56
CA TYR A 90 -11.54 -2.86 1.34
C TYR A 90 -12.31 -3.29 0.09
N PHE A 91 -12.98 -4.45 0.15
CA PHE A 91 -13.76 -5.01 -0.96
C PHE A 91 -15.23 -4.59 -0.93
N GLY A 92 -15.72 -4.08 0.21
CA GLY A 92 -17.12 -3.67 0.38
C GLY A 92 -18.09 -4.85 0.52
N ASP A 93 -17.58 -6.07 0.67
CA ASP A 93 -18.35 -7.29 0.84
C ASP A 93 -18.18 -7.93 2.24
N GLY A 94 -17.43 -7.26 3.12
CA GLY A 94 -17.13 -7.71 4.47
C GLY A 94 -16.09 -8.82 4.59
N SER A 95 -15.35 -9.15 3.53
CA SER A 95 -14.34 -10.21 3.54
C SER A 95 -12.95 -9.77 4.04
N PHE A 96 -12.62 -8.49 3.92
CA PHE A 96 -11.31 -7.96 4.30
C PHE A 96 -11.39 -6.51 4.79
N TYR A 97 -10.81 -6.25 5.96
CA TYR A 97 -10.80 -4.93 6.59
C TYR A 97 -9.38 -4.44 6.82
N LEU A 98 -9.14 -3.17 6.49
CA LEU A 98 -7.98 -2.42 6.94
C LEU A 98 -8.35 -1.71 8.25
N LEU A 99 -7.45 -1.73 9.23
CA LEU A 99 -7.66 -1.08 10.52
C LEU A 99 -6.71 0.11 10.67
N ASP A 100 -7.23 1.21 11.20
CA ASP A 100 -6.42 2.34 11.65
C ASP A 100 -5.83 2.02 13.02
N SER A 101 -4.65 1.39 13.04
CA SER A 101 -3.95 0.97 14.25
C SER A 101 -2.47 1.37 14.20
N PRO A 102 -1.85 1.70 15.36
CA PRO A 102 -0.43 2.03 15.45
C PRO A 102 0.51 0.92 14.98
#